data_AF-A0A4R7ZXB0-F1
#
_entry.id   AF-A0A4R7ZXB0-F1
#
_cell.length_a   1.000
_cell.length_b   1.000
_cell.length_c   1.000
_cell.angle_alpha   90.00
_cell.angle_beta   90.00
_cell.angle_gamma   90.00
#
_symmetry.space_group_name_H-M   'P 1'
#
loop_
_entity.id
_entity.type
_entity.pdbx_description
1 polymer ?
#
loop_
_entity_poly.entity_id
_entity_poly.type
_entity_poly.pdbx_seq_one_letter_code
_entity_poly.pdbx_strand_id
1 'polypeptide(L)'
;MSALPGGHYDRAAAARLLARVAGTTPFGPVGESVEGRFLGGVRRIAPEVGALETADGGRLTELQLEYVWTRMRPCTPELVASASYSVNWRDSDGVANVAHCGPLGPVLPVVAREATLAMWRALAANDDVIGAVLSDADRAIMAATTTDKDPVEILRVGIDTTARALVQHAYLADQTPYRNAAEFARGLRDSGIFAVVANTWFWGLQSSTFRRGMIPVRLVTQDDGTVRYAGETSAMLRAMKDTAIADAHETLRRATVDEGLTVEEALRKYDVLLGQISRQYALLPAGQLPRCLANMSVDGVRMLPGVVDTFVETFVQLLELVEIEEAGVDTADEVFEVPDMTCSHCTNTITGVLEALGVRVAGIDLDTKEVVAAFPSDEVRAQSFEAIRGRGYTVVPR
;
A
#
# COMPACT_ATOMS: atom_id res chain seq x y z
N MET A 1 10.55 18.60 -34.17
CA MET A 1 10.07 17.95 -32.93
C MET A 1 10.84 18.58 -31.79
N SER A 2 10.22 19.49 -31.03
CA SER A 2 10.87 20.10 -29.87
C SER A 2 10.71 19.20 -28.66
N ALA A 3 11.77 19.00 -27.88
CA ALA A 3 11.68 18.30 -26.61
C ALA A 3 10.79 19.11 -25.63
N LEU A 4 9.96 18.42 -24.86
CA LEU A 4 9.22 19.02 -23.75
C LEU A 4 10.23 19.36 -22.64
N PRO A 5 10.20 20.58 -22.06
CA PRO A 5 11.00 20.90 -20.88
C PRO A 5 10.39 20.24 -19.65
N GLY A 6 10.85 19.04 -19.36
CA GLY A 6 10.45 18.21 -18.22
C GLY A 6 11.13 16.85 -18.35
N GLY A 7 11.71 16.34 -17.25
CA GLY A 7 12.54 15.13 -17.28
C GLY A 7 11.83 13.95 -17.98
N HIS A 8 12.56 13.24 -18.84
CA HIS A 8 12.00 12.15 -19.62
C HIS A 8 11.49 11.03 -18.70
N TYR A 9 10.22 10.66 -18.84
CA TYR A 9 9.59 9.58 -18.10
C TYR A 9 10.18 8.22 -18.55
N ASP A 10 11.24 7.77 -17.90
CA ASP A 10 11.98 6.55 -18.26
C ASP A 10 11.94 5.52 -17.14
N ARG A 11 10.98 4.60 -17.28
CA ARG A 11 10.77 3.47 -16.36
C ARG A 11 11.91 2.45 -16.40
N ALA A 12 12.63 2.32 -17.51
CA ALA A 12 13.74 1.38 -17.63
C ALA A 12 15.03 1.94 -17.01
N ALA A 13 15.24 3.26 -17.06
CA ALA A 13 16.23 3.92 -16.23
C ALA A 13 15.86 3.81 -14.74
N ALA A 14 14.67 4.23 -14.33
CA ALA A 14 14.25 4.18 -12.92
C ALA A 14 14.32 2.76 -12.31
N ALA A 15 13.96 1.72 -13.06
CA ALA A 15 14.11 0.33 -12.62
C ALA A 15 15.59 -0.08 -12.42
N ARG A 16 16.51 0.37 -13.27
CA ARG A 16 17.97 0.16 -13.07
C ARG A 16 18.48 0.90 -11.83
N LEU A 17 18.03 2.13 -11.60
CA LEU A 17 18.42 2.91 -10.43
C LEU A 17 18.02 2.18 -9.14
N LEU A 18 16.77 1.72 -9.06
CA LEU A 18 16.27 0.94 -7.93
C LEU A 18 17.01 -0.40 -7.78
N ALA A 19 17.33 -1.10 -8.88
CA ALA A 19 18.09 -2.35 -8.81
C ALA A 19 19.54 -2.14 -8.33
N ARG A 20 20.21 -1.05 -8.73
CA ARG A 20 21.54 -0.68 -8.21
C ARG A 20 21.49 -0.39 -6.71
N VAL A 21 20.49 0.39 -6.28
CA VAL A 21 20.29 0.73 -4.86
C VAL A 21 19.96 -0.51 -4.03
N ALA A 22 19.07 -1.39 -4.50
CA ALA A 22 18.78 -2.65 -3.81
C ALA A 22 20.00 -3.59 -3.75
N GLY A 23 20.91 -3.53 -4.74
CA GLY A 23 22.20 -4.24 -4.69
C GLY A 23 23.13 -3.81 -3.55
N THR A 24 22.85 -2.69 -2.88
CA THR A 24 23.55 -2.23 -1.66
C THR A 24 22.68 -2.32 -0.39
N THR A 25 21.54 -2.99 -0.44
CA THR A 25 20.65 -3.22 0.72
C THR A 25 20.88 -4.59 1.35
N PRO A 26 20.49 -4.81 2.63
CA PRO A 26 20.60 -6.11 3.28
C PRO A 26 19.49 -7.11 2.88
N PHE A 27 18.79 -6.89 1.76
CA PHE A 27 17.88 -7.88 1.18
C PHE A 27 18.74 -8.95 0.49
N GLY A 28 19.12 -9.96 1.27
CA GLY A 28 20.21 -10.88 0.97
C GLY A 28 19.94 -11.88 -0.16
N PRO A 29 20.74 -12.97 -0.22
CA PRO A 29 20.44 -14.11 -1.08
C PRO A 29 19.01 -14.63 -0.86
N VAL A 30 18.43 -15.19 -1.92
CA VAL A 30 17.10 -15.84 -1.90
C VAL A 30 17.00 -16.83 -0.73
N GLY A 31 16.05 -16.59 0.18
CA GLY A 31 15.78 -17.45 1.33
C GLY A 31 16.38 -17.00 2.68
N GLU A 32 17.06 -15.85 2.74
CA GLU A 32 17.57 -15.27 4.00
C GLU A 32 16.66 -14.14 4.53
N SER A 33 16.49 -14.08 5.86
CA SER A 33 15.84 -12.97 6.58
C SER A 33 16.78 -11.77 6.73
N VAL A 34 16.27 -10.66 7.29
CA VAL A 34 17.18 -9.63 7.84
C VAL A 34 18.01 -10.21 9.00
N GLU A 35 19.16 -9.60 9.27
CA GLU A 35 20.02 -9.99 10.39
C GLU A 35 19.29 -9.89 11.74
N GLY A 36 19.57 -10.83 12.64
CA GLY A 36 18.86 -10.96 13.93
C GLY A 36 18.82 -9.70 14.80
N ARG A 37 19.79 -8.79 14.67
CA ARG A 37 19.80 -7.49 15.38
C ARG A 37 18.62 -6.58 15.01
N PHE A 38 18.01 -6.74 13.84
CA PHE A 38 16.89 -5.93 13.38
C PHE A 38 15.52 -6.50 13.78
N LEU A 39 15.46 -7.79 14.14
CA LEU A 39 14.23 -8.49 14.56
C LEU A 39 13.73 -8.02 15.94
N GLY A 40 14.64 -7.54 16.80
CA GLY A 40 14.35 -7.22 18.20
C GLY A 40 14.24 -8.47 19.09
N GLY A 41 13.84 -8.27 20.34
CA GLY A 41 13.58 -9.36 21.30
C GLY A 41 12.11 -9.80 21.33
N VAL A 42 11.81 -10.79 22.17
CA VAL A 42 10.44 -11.23 22.46
C VAL A 42 9.62 -10.06 22.99
N ARG A 43 8.39 -9.90 22.47
CA ARG A 43 7.50 -8.78 22.79
C ARG A 43 6.03 -9.19 22.73
N ARG A 44 5.23 -8.56 23.60
CA ARG A 44 3.78 -8.71 23.66
C ARG A 44 3.13 -7.50 23.01
N ILE A 45 2.18 -7.76 22.11
CA ILE A 45 1.36 -6.75 21.48
C ILE A 45 -0.10 -7.13 21.75
N ALA A 46 -0.86 -6.20 22.32
CA ALA A 46 -2.27 -6.38 22.58
C ALA A 46 -3.10 -5.60 21.54
N PRO A 47 -3.52 -6.23 20.42
CA PRO A 47 -4.41 -5.60 19.46
C PRO A 47 -5.85 -5.57 19.96
N GLU A 48 -6.52 -4.44 19.74
CA GLU A 48 -7.98 -4.35 19.80
C GLU A 48 -8.56 -4.93 18.50
N VAL A 49 -9.62 -5.74 18.63
CA VAL A 49 -10.26 -6.42 17.49
C VAL A 49 -11.76 -6.16 17.50
N GLY A 50 -12.28 -5.51 16.45
CA GLY A 50 -13.70 -5.20 16.29
C GLY A 50 -14.32 -5.99 15.14
N ALA A 51 -15.49 -6.59 15.32
CA ALA A 51 -16.19 -7.27 14.22
C ALA A 51 -16.67 -6.25 13.17
N LEU A 52 -16.54 -6.59 11.87
CA LEU A 52 -17.11 -5.77 10.80
C LEU A 52 -18.59 -6.11 10.60
N GLU A 53 -19.45 -5.11 10.69
CA GLU A 53 -20.89 -5.24 10.44
C GLU A 53 -21.16 -5.22 8.92
N THR A 54 -21.61 -6.36 8.38
CA THR A 54 -22.04 -6.45 6.98
C THR A 54 -23.44 -5.86 6.79
N ALA A 55 -23.68 -5.22 5.65
CA ALA A 55 -25.01 -4.75 5.28
C ALA A 55 -26.00 -5.93 5.18
N ASP A 56 -27.27 -5.70 5.53
CA ASP A 56 -28.36 -6.71 5.69
C ASP A 56 -28.21 -8.01 4.85
N GLY A 57 -27.66 -9.06 5.48
CA GLY A 57 -27.52 -10.40 4.90
C GLY A 57 -26.46 -10.54 3.79
N GLY A 58 -25.73 -9.46 3.49
CA GLY A 58 -24.62 -9.41 2.53
C GLY A 58 -23.27 -9.88 3.10
N ARG A 59 -22.25 -9.80 2.25
CA ARG A 59 -20.84 -10.18 2.56
C ARG A 59 -19.89 -8.99 2.74
N LEU A 60 -20.41 -7.78 2.54
CA LEU A 60 -19.66 -6.53 2.55
C LEU A 60 -20.36 -5.53 3.46
N THR A 61 -19.62 -4.59 4.03
CA THR A 61 -20.19 -3.43 4.74
C THR A 61 -20.79 -2.43 3.75
N GLU A 62 -21.64 -1.50 4.22
CA GLU A 62 -22.23 -0.47 3.34
C GLU A 62 -21.16 0.38 2.63
N LEU A 63 -20.12 0.80 3.36
CA LEU A 63 -19.00 1.59 2.82
C LEU A 63 -18.16 0.80 1.80
N GLN A 64 -18.05 -0.52 1.94
CA GLN A 64 -17.42 -1.38 0.94
C GLN A 64 -18.29 -1.46 -0.32
N LEU A 65 -19.61 -1.68 -0.18
CA LEU A 65 -20.56 -1.73 -1.31
C LEU A 65 -20.56 -0.42 -2.11
N GLU A 66 -20.63 0.72 -1.44
CA GLU A 66 -20.55 2.03 -2.08
C GLU A 66 -19.24 2.19 -2.87
N TYR A 67 -18.11 1.82 -2.26
CA TYR A 67 -16.80 1.92 -2.92
C TYR A 67 -16.70 1.00 -4.15
N VAL A 68 -17.24 -0.23 -4.09
CA VAL A 68 -17.28 -1.13 -5.25
C VAL A 68 -18.02 -0.48 -6.41
N TRP A 69 -19.24 0.03 -6.18
CA TRP A 69 -20.07 0.61 -7.23
C TRP A 69 -19.58 1.95 -7.78
N THR A 70 -18.88 2.75 -6.97
CA THR A 70 -18.41 4.08 -7.35
C THR A 70 -16.98 4.09 -7.88
N ARG A 71 -16.09 3.20 -7.40
CA ARG A 71 -14.64 3.27 -7.66
C ARG A 71 -14.01 2.01 -8.23
N MET A 72 -14.67 0.85 -8.21
CA MET A 72 -14.07 -0.42 -8.67
C MET A 72 -14.60 -0.95 -10.01
N ARG A 73 -15.31 -0.12 -10.78
CA ARG A 73 -15.88 -0.55 -12.08
C ARG A 73 -14.80 -1.14 -13.01
N PRO A 74 -15.08 -2.25 -13.73
CA PRO A 74 -16.37 -2.96 -13.83
C PRO A 74 -16.57 -4.09 -12.77
N CYS A 75 -15.83 -4.09 -11.65
CA CYS A 75 -15.98 -5.10 -10.60
C CYS A 75 -17.37 -5.06 -9.96
N THR A 76 -17.88 -6.23 -9.62
CA THR A 76 -19.15 -6.42 -8.93
C THR A 76 -18.91 -7.00 -7.52
N PRO A 77 -19.80 -6.74 -6.54
CA PRO A 77 -19.63 -7.19 -5.16
C PRO A 77 -19.37 -8.68 -4.97
N GLU A 78 -19.89 -9.54 -5.86
CA GLU A 78 -19.76 -11.00 -5.78
C GLU A 78 -18.31 -11.47 -5.99
N LEU A 79 -17.46 -10.64 -6.61
CA LEU A 79 -16.04 -10.88 -6.81
C LEU A 79 -15.16 -10.31 -5.68
N VAL A 80 -15.77 -9.71 -4.65
CA VAL A 80 -15.06 -9.06 -3.54
C VAL A 80 -15.30 -9.84 -2.25
N ALA A 81 -14.22 -10.12 -1.52
CA ALA A 81 -14.28 -10.61 -0.15
C ALA A 81 -14.02 -9.46 0.84
N SER A 82 -14.75 -9.47 1.96
CA SER A 82 -14.42 -8.67 3.15
C SER A 82 -13.57 -9.49 4.11
N ALA A 83 -12.73 -8.81 4.88
CA ALA A 83 -12.24 -9.25 6.18
C ALA A 83 -13.42 -9.42 7.16
N SER A 84 -13.16 -10.08 8.28
CA SER A 84 -14.18 -10.31 9.32
C SER A 84 -14.08 -9.32 10.48
N TYR A 85 -12.88 -8.74 10.70
CA TYR A 85 -12.60 -7.84 11.81
C TYR A 85 -11.70 -6.67 11.40
N SER A 86 -11.89 -5.50 12.00
CA SER A 86 -10.87 -4.46 12.11
C SER A 86 -9.90 -4.80 13.25
N VAL A 87 -8.66 -4.29 13.15
CA VAL A 87 -7.59 -4.52 14.11
C VAL A 87 -6.84 -3.22 14.35
N ASN A 88 -6.77 -2.74 15.60
CA ASN A 88 -6.02 -1.56 16.01
C ASN A 88 -4.93 -1.97 17.02
N TRP A 89 -3.70 -1.44 16.91
CA TRP A 89 -2.64 -1.71 17.90
C TRP A 89 -1.55 -0.63 17.87
N ARG A 90 -0.64 -0.66 18.85
CA ARG A 90 0.66 0.02 18.75
C ARG A 90 1.76 -1.00 18.42
N ASP A 91 2.60 -0.69 17.45
CA ASP A 91 3.74 -1.52 17.07
C ASP A 91 4.93 -1.36 18.04
N SER A 92 6.03 -2.08 17.79
CA SER A 92 7.21 -2.06 18.67
C SER A 92 7.93 -0.71 18.77
N ASP A 93 7.66 0.24 17.87
CA ASP A 93 8.15 1.61 17.96
C ASP A 93 7.13 2.56 18.62
N GLY A 94 6.01 2.02 19.15
CA GLY A 94 4.94 2.77 19.81
C GLY A 94 3.92 3.42 18.85
N VAL A 95 4.08 3.18 17.54
CA VAL A 95 3.30 3.83 16.48
C VAL A 95 1.94 3.14 16.36
N ALA A 96 0.86 3.91 16.26
CA ALA A 96 -0.47 3.36 16.06
C ALA A 96 -0.63 2.77 14.65
N ASN A 97 -1.24 1.60 14.58
CA ASN A 97 -1.46 0.81 13.37
C ASN A 97 -2.92 0.37 13.30
N VAL A 98 -3.46 0.37 12.08
CA VAL A 98 -4.77 -0.19 11.78
C VAL A 98 -4.66 -1.13 10.59
N ALA A 99 -5.39 -2.22 10.66
CA ALA A 99 -5.56 -3.17 9.59
C ALA A 99 -6.90 -3.89 9.75
N HIS A 100 -7.09 -4.95 8.99
CA HIS A 100 -8.21 -5.87 9.13
C HIS A 100 -7.67 -7.30 9.13
N CYS A 101 -8.43 -8.24 9.67
CA CYS A 101 -8.07 -9.66 9.63
C CYS A 101 -9.25 -10.58 9.25
N GLY A 102 -8.89 -11.73 8.69
CA GLY A 102 -9.79 -12.83 8.37
C GLY A 102 -9.48 -14.07 9.22
N PRO A 103 -9.62 -15.29 8.68
CA PRO A 103 -9.51 -16.55 9.44
C PRO A 103 -8.20 -16.76 10.21
N LEU A 104 -7.08 -16.17 9.75
CA LEU A 104 -5.78 -16.26 10.44
C LEU A 104 -5.61 -15.28 11.61
N GLY A 105 -6.61 -14.44 11.90
CA GLY A 105 -6.65 -13.57 13.08
C GLY A 105 -5.67 -12.38 13.05
N PRO A 106 -5.59 -11.62 14.17
CA PRO A 106 -4.83 -10.37 14.25
C PRO A 106 -3.31 -10.56 14.26
N VAL A 107 -2.81 -11.78 14.50
CA VAL A 107 -1.36 -12.07 14.43
C VAL A 107 -0.77 -11.71 13.08
N LEU A 108 -1.52 -11.86 11.98
CA LEU A 108 -0.99 -11.57 10.65
C LEU A 108 -0.71 -10.08 10.40
N PRO A 109 -1.68 -9.15 10.54
CA PRO A 109 -1.38 -7.72 10.38
C PRO A 109 -0.33 -7.20 11.36
N VAL A 110 -0.36 -7.66 12.62
CA VAL A 110 0.62 -7.27 13.63
C VAL A 110 2.03 -7.72 13.25
N VAL A 111 2.25 -9.01 12.97
CA VAL A 111 3.59 -9.54 12.66
C VAL A 111 4.08 -9.09 11.28
N ALA A 112 3.18 -8.83 10.33
CA ALA A 112 3.54 -8.23 9.04
C ALA A 112 4.06 -6.80 9.20
N ARG A 113 3.50 -6.01 10.12
CA ARG A 113 4.02 -4.67 10.47
C ARG A 113 5.37 -4.76 11.18
N GLU A 114 5.53 -5.70 12.11
CA GLU A 114 6.82 -5.93 12.77
C GLU A 114 7.93 -6.35 11.78
N ALA A 115 7.59 -7.15 10.75
CA ALA A 115 8.49 -7.48 9.66
C ALA A 115 8.86 -6.26 8.80
N THR A 116 7.88 -5.39 8.50
CA THR A 116 8.14 -4.08 7.87
C THR A 116 9.13 -3.25 8.68
N LEU A 117 8.93 -3.12 9.99
CA LEU A 117 9.83 -2.34 10.86
C LEU A 117 11.25 -2.93 10.89
N ALA A 118 11.38 -4.25 10.99
CA ALA A 118 12.68 -4.90 10.94
C ALA A 118 13.42 -4.63 9.61
N MET A 119 12.72 -4.70 8.47
CA MET A 119 13.30 -4.35 7.16
C MET A 119 13.57 -2.85 6.99
N TRP A 120 12.75 -1.96 7.57
CA TRP A 120 13.01 -0.53 7.57
C TRP A 120 14.26 -0.18 8.38
N ARG A 121 14.43 -0.75 9.58
CA ARG A 121 15.64 -0.58 10.40
C ARG A 121 16.89 -1.10 9.67
N ALA A 122 16.78 -2.23 8.97
CA ALA A 122 17.85 -2.79 8.14
C ALA A 122 18.20 -1.88 6.93
N LEU A 123 17.19 -1.29 6.28
CA LEU A 123 17.37 -0.34 5.18
C LEU A 123 18.03 0.96 5.66
N ALA A 124 17.53 1.55 6.75
CA ALA A 124 18.05 2.79 7.34
C ALA A 124 19.51 2.65 7.80
N ALA A 125 19.93 1.47 8.29
CA ALA A 125 21.32 1.17 8.63
C ALA A 125 22.29 1.20 7.43
N ASN A 126 21.79 1.34 6.20
CA ASN A 126 22.55 1.43 4.96
C ASN A 126 22.27 2.73 4.17
N ASP A 127 21.53 3.69 4.75
CA ASP A 127 21.06 4.89 4.03
C ASP A 127 22.22 5.76 3.50
N ASP A 128 23.25 6.01 4.30
CA ASP A 128 24.46 6.74 3.86
C ASP A 128 25.13 6.09 2.64
N VAL A 129 25.12 4.76 2.55
CA VAL A 129 25.69 4.00 1.43
C VAL A 129 24.80 4.15 0.19
N ILE A 130 23.48 4.09 0.36
CA ILE A 130 22.49 4.26 -0.71
C ILE A 130 22.53 5.69 -1.28
N GLY A 131 22.56 6.70 -0.41
CA GLY A 131 22.61 8.11 -0.79
C GLY A 131 23.85 8.45 -1.62
N ALA A 132 24.98 7.81 -1.34
CA ALA A 132 26.24 7.96 -2.07
C ALA A 132 26.25 7.34 -3.49
N VAL A 133 25.30 6.43 -3.81
CA VAL A 133 25.21 5.75 -5.12
C VAL A 133 24.49 6.61 -6.18
N LEU A 134 23.84 7.71 -5.79
CA LEU A 134 22.92 8.48 -6.64
C LEU A 134 23.47 9.86 -7.04
N SER A 135 23.74 10.06 -8.33
CA SER A 135 24.04 11.37 -8.91
C SER A 135 22.79 12.26 -9.05
N ASP A 136 22.98 13.57 -9.25
CA ASP A 136 21.88 14.50 -9.52
C ASP A 136 21.05 14.10 -10.75
N ALA A 137 21.69 13.51 -11.76
CA ALA A 137 21.02 12.98 -12.95
C ALA A 137 20.13 11.77 -12.60
N ASP A 138 20.60 10.87 -11.73
CA ASP A 138 19.79 9.74 -11.24
C ASP A 138 18.57 10.26 -10.45
N ARG A 139 18.78 11.24 -9.57
CA ARG A 139 17.70 11.89 -8.78
C ARG A 139 16.66 12.57 -9.68
N ALA A 140 17.09 13.22 -10.77
CA ALA A 140 16.19 13.81 -11.76
C ALA A 140 15.35 12.76 -12.51
N ILE A 141 15.92 11.60 -12.84
CA ILE A 141 15.20 10.47 -13.48
C ILE A 141 14.13 9.92 -12.54
N MET A 142 14.46 9.73 -11.26
CA MET A 142 13.48 9.27 -10.25
C MET A 142 12.36 10.29 -10.09
N ALA A 143 12.68 11.57 -9.85
CA ALA A 143 11.69 12.64 -9.73
C ALA A 143 10.79 12.84 -10.96
N ALA A 144 11.25 12.44 -12.16
CA ALA A 144 10.45 12.44 -13.38
C ALA A 144 9.49 11.24 -13.50
N THR A 145 9.81 10.11 -12.85
CA THR A 145 9.21 8.78 -13.13
C THR A 145 8.41 8.20 -11.97
N THR A 146 8.74 8.53 -10.72
CA THR A 146 8.12 8.01 -9.50
C THR A 146 7.43 9.12 -8.69
N THR A 147 6.44 8.73 -7.88
CA THR A 147 5.70 9.65 -7.01
C THR A 147 6.56 10.08 -5.84
N ASP A 148 7.01 9.08 -5.07
CA ASP A 148 8.04 9.23 -4.06
C ASP A 148 9.38 9.25 -4.82
N LYS A 149 10.13 10.35 -4.67
CA LYS A 149 11.23 10.73 -5.58
C LYS A 149 12.58 10.13 -5.15
N ASP A 150 12.63 9.62 -3.93
CA ASP A 150 13.81 9.03 -3.31
C ASP A 150 13.77 7.50 -3.43
N PRO A 151 14.80 6.83 -3.97
CA PRO A 151 14.93 5.38 -3.97
C PRO A 151 14.74 4.70 -2.62
N VAL A 152 15.14 5.31 -1.50
CA VAL A 152 14.98 4.72 -0.16
C VAL A 152 13.51 4.68 0.23
N GLU A 153 12.79 5.79 0.04
CA GLU A 153 11.35 5.85 0.30
C GLU A 153 10.56 4.93 -0.65
N ILE A 154 10.97 4.80 -1.92
CA ILE A 154 10.36 3.81 -2.83
C ILE A 154 10.56 2.37 -2.32
N LEU A 155 11.72 2.05 -1.74
CA LEU A 155 11.96 0.74 -1.13
C LEU A 155 11.11 0.55 0.15
N ARG A 156 11.00 1.55 1.02
CA ARG A 156 10.11 1.52 2.20
C ARG A 156 8.66 1.28 1.83
N VAL A 157 8.15 2.00 0.82
CA VAL A 157 6.81 1.80 0.25
C VAL A 157 6.68 0.42 -0.40
N GLY A 158 7.73 -0.11 -1.02
CA GLY A 158 7.77 -1.48 -1.56
C GLY A 158 7.63 -2.56 -0.48
N ILE A 159 8.25 -2.36 0.69
CA ILE A 159 8.12 -3.24 1.86
C ILE A 159 6.69 -3.17 2.40
N ASP A 160 6.13 -1.97 2.60
CA ASP A 160 4.71 -1.79 2.98
C ASP A 160 3.75 -2.47 2.01
N THR A 161 3.97 -2.31 0.71
CA THR A 161 3.19 -2.97 -0.36
C THR A 161 3.28 -4.50 -0.27
N THR A 162 4.42 -5.04 0.16
CA THR A 162 4.62 -6.48 0.37
C THR A 162 3.86 -6.96 1.60
N ALA A 163 3.96 -6.27 2.74
CA ALA A 163 3.19 -6.56 3.94
C ALA A 163 1.67 -6.51 3.69
N ARG A 164 1.19 -5.46 3.00
CA ARG A 164 -0.22 -5.32 2.59
C ARG A 164 -0.70 -6.46 1.70
N ALA A 165 0.15 -6.94 0.78
CA ALA A 165 -0.19 -8.06 -0.09
C ALA A 165 -0.42 -9.33 0.74
N LEU A 166 0.48 -9.64 1.68
CA LEU A 166 0.32 -10.77 2.59
C LEU A 166 -0.97 -10.65 3.43
N VAL A 167 -1.19 -9.51 4.07
CA VAL A 167 -2.34 -9.29 4.99
C VAL A 167 -3.68 -9.33 4.26
N GLN A 168 -3.85 -8.68 3.10
CA GLN A 168 -5.12 -8.70 2.37
C GLN A 168 -5.48 -10.08 1.82
N HIS A 169 -4.50 -10.85 1.35
CA HIS A 169 -4.80 -12.18 0.83
C HIS A 169 -5.23 -13.13 1.94
N ALA A 170 -4.89 -12.87 3.21
CA ALA A 170 -5.35 -13.67 4.34
C ALA A 170 -6.84 -13.54 4.66
N TYR A 171 -7.55 -12.57 4.08
CA TYR A 171 -9.02 -12.56 4.07
C TYR A 171 -9.58 -13.76 3.27
N LEU A 172 -8.74 -14.38 2.42
CA LEU A 172 -9.03 -15.54 1.59
C LEU A 172 -8.36 -16.82 2.12
N ALA A 173 -7.89 -16.87 3.37
CA ALA A 173 -7.14 -18.00 3.90
C ALA A 173 -7.89 -19.35 3.77
N ASP A 174 -9.21 -19.35 3.96
CA ASP A 174 -10.09 -20.53 3.78
C ASP A 174 -10.17 -21.04 2.33
N GLN A 175 -9.68 -20.27 1.35
CA GLN A 175 -9.56 -20.66 -0.06
C GLN A 175 -8.19 -21.28 -0.38
N THR A 176 -7.37 -21.55 0.64
CA THR A 176 -5.99 -22.05 0.51
C THR A 176 -5.80 -23.32 1.36
N PRO A 177 -4.78 -24.15 1.08
CA PRO A 177 -4.48 -25.33 1.91
C PRO A 177 -3.64 -25.00 3.15
N TYR A 178 -3.25 -23.73 3.35
CA TYR A 178 -2.30 -23.27 4.35
C TYR A 178 -2.98 -23.09 5.72
N ARG A 179 -2.42 -23.68 6.77
CA ARG A 179 -3.12 -23.87 8.07
C ARG A 179 -2.78 -22.82 9.13
N ASN A 180 -1.71 -22.07 8.92
CA ASN A 180 -1.20 -21.07 9.84
C ASN A 180 -0.50 -19.94 9.07
N ALA A 181 -0.19 -18.85 9.77
CA ALA A 181 0.44 -17.66 9.18
C ALA A 181 1.77 -17.95 8.46
N ALA A 182 2.60 -18.87 8.97
CA ALA A 182 3.90 -19.20 8.39
C ALA A 182 3.76 -19.97 7.06
N GLU A 183 2.92 -21.02 7.06
CA GLU A 183 2.54 -21.75 5.85
C GLU A 183 1.90 -20.83 4.82
N PHE A 184 1.04 -19.91 5.27
CA PHE A 184 0.35 -18.97 4.39
C PHE A 184 1.31 -17.99 3.71
N ALA A 185 2.24 -17.38 4.46
CA ALA A 185 3.21 -16.44 3.91
C ALA A 185 4.16 -17.10 2.89
N ARG A 186 4.72 -18.27 3.23
CA ARG A 186 5.57 -19.05 2.30
C ARG A 186 4.76 -19.56 1.10
N GLY A 187 3.55 -20.07 1.34
CA GLY A 187 2.64 -20.53 0.29
C GLY A 187 2.31 -19.45 -0.74
N LEU A 188 2.02 -18.21 -0.32
CA LEU A 188 1.80 -17.09 -1.25
C LEU A 188 3.06 -16.70 -2.05
N ARG A 189 4.25 -16.78 -1.45
CA ARG A 189 5.54 -16.56 -2.13
C ARG A 189 5.79 -17.63 -3.18
N ASP A 190 5.70 -18.89 -2.79
CA ASP A 190 5.98 -20.05 -3.64
C ASP A 190 4.97 -20.15 -4.79
N SER A 191 3.73 -19.70 -4.55
CA SER A 191 2.67 -19.50 -5.55
C SER A 191 2.88 -18.28 -6.47
N GLY A 192 3.87 -17.43 -6.21
CA GLY A 192 4.17 -16.22 -6.97
C GLY A 192 3.15 -15.08 -6.80
N ILE A 193 2.28 -15.12 -5.78
CA ILE A 193 1.16 -14.17 -5.64
C ILE A 193 1.64 -12.72 -5.47
N PHE A 194 2.75 -12.48 -4.76
CA PHE A 194 3.36 -11.14 -4.67
C PHE A 194 3.74 -10.58 -6.06
N ALA A 195 4.26 -11.42 -6.96
CA ALA A 195 4.53 -11.03 -8.33
C ALA A 195 3.23 -10.82 -9.13
N VAL A 196 2.18 -11.63 -8.92
CA VAL A 196 0.86 -11.39 -9.54
C VAL A 196 0.29 -10.03 -9.11
N VAL A 197 0.35 -9.68 -7.81
CA VAL A 197 -0.08 -8.37 -7.30
C VAL A 197 0.69 -7.25 -8.00
N ALA A 198 2.02 -7.31 -7.99
CA ALA A 198 2.90 -6.27 -8.54
C ALA A 198 2.74 -6.01 -10.05
N ASN A 199 2.16 -6.93 -10.82
CA ASN A 199 1.92 -6.74 -12.26
C ASN A 199 0.45 -6.51 -12.61
N THR A 200 -0.49 -7.13 -11.87
CA THR A 200 -1.91 -7.18 -12.24
C THR A 200 -2.71 -6.08 -11.59
N TRP A 201 -2.42 -5.70 -10.34
CA TRP A 201 -3.14 -4.63 -9.67
C TRP A 201 -2.72 -3.28 -10.26
N PHE A 202 -3.62 -2.29 -10.16
CA PHE A 202 -3.33 -0.91 -10.52
C PHE A 202 -3.06 -0.06 -9.27
N TRP A 203 -2.34 1.04 -9.46
CA TRP A 203 -1.94 1.95 -8.40
C TRP A 203 -3.17 2.54 -7.70
N GLY A 204 -3.11 2.59 -6.37
CA GLY A 204 -4.24 2.98 -5.53
C GLY A 204 -5.16 1.84 -5.14
N LEU A 205 -5.38 0.82 -5.99
CA LEU A 205 -6.30 -0.30 -5.69
C LEU A 205 -5.93 -1.04 -4.40
N GLN A 206 -4.64 -1.35 -4.21
CA GLN A 206 -4.19 -2.08 -3.04
C GLN A 206 -4.43 -1.29 -1.76
N SER A 207 -3.94 -0.04 -1.71
CA SER A 207 -4.10 0.82 -0.55
C SER A 207 -5.58 1.12 -0.24
N SER A 208 -6.41 1.34 -1.25
CA SER A 208 -7.82 1.69 -1.03
C SER A 208 -8.68 0.52 -0.55
N THR A 209 -8.36 -0.71 -0.98
CA THR A 209 -9.03 -1.94 -0.55
C THR A 209 -8.48 -2.44 0.79
N PHE A 210 -7.17 -2.26 1.08
CA PHE A 210 -6.54 -2.60 2.36
C PHE A 210 -7.23 -1.90 3.54
N ARG A 211 -7.36 -0.57 3.44
CA ARG A 211 -7.96 0.29 4.49
C ARG A 211 -9.46 0.10 4.67
N ARG A 212 -10.10 -0.59 3.73
CA ARG A 212 -11.53 -0.95 3.79
C ARG A 212 -11.74 -2.40 4.20
N GLY A 213 -10.66 -3.14 4.51
CA GLY A 213 -10.75 -4.55 4.87
C GLY A 213 -11.36 -5.40 3.77
N MET A 214 -11.02 -5.16 2.51
CA MET A 214 -11.57 -5.94 1.39
C MET A 214 -10.53 -6.30 0.33
N ILE A 215 -10.87 -7.25 -0.53
CA ILE A 215 -10.03 -7.72 -1.64
C ILE A 215 -10.87 -8.24 -2.83
N PRO A 216 -10.67 -7.74 -4.07
CA PRO A 216 -11.38 -8.20 -5.28
C PRO A 216 -10.71 -9.44 -5.91
N VAL A 217 -10.43 -10.46 -5.10
CA VAL A 217 -9.70 -11.67 -5.51
C VAL A 217 -10.40 -12.92 -4.99
N ARG A 218 -10.39 -13.96 -5.82
CA ARG A 218 -10.62 -15.35 -5.41
C ARG A 218 -9.38 -16.18 -5.71
N LEU A 219 -9.02 -17.06 -4.78
CA LEU A 219 -7.93 -18.01 -4.92
C LEU A 219 -8.47 -19.38 -5.33
N VAL A 220 -7.65 -20.12 -6.07
CA VAL A 220 -7.90 -21.51 -6.49
C VAL A 220 -6.65 -22.33 -6.19
N THR A 221 -6.75 -23.25 -5.25
CA THR A 221 -5.72 -24.24 -4.95
C THR A 221 -5.46 -25.12 -6.17
N GLN A 222 -4.18 -25.39 -6.45
CA GLN A 222 -3.70 -26.27 -7.51
C GLN A 222 -3.32 -27.65 -6.90
N ASP A 223 -3.15 -28.67 -7.75
CA ASP A 223 -2.83 -30.04 -7.31
C ASP A 223 -1.48 -30.16 -6.56
N ASP A 224 -0.56 -29.20 -6.77
CA ASP A 224 0.73 -29.10 -6.09
C ASP A 224 0.68 -28.34 -4.74
N GLY A 225 -0.51 -27.89 -4.33
CA GLY A 225 -0.71 -27.10 -3.11
C GLY A 225 -0.42 -25.60 -3.25
N THR A 226 0.03 -25.13 -4.41
CA THR A 226 0.09 -23.69 -4.72
C THR A 226 -1.31 -23.11 -4.93
N VAL A 227 -1.45 -21.79 -4.89
CA VAL A 227 -2.71 -21.08 -5.17
C VAL A 227 -2.54 -20.14 -6.35
N ARG A 228 -3.60 -19.95 -7.14
CA ARG A 228 -3.63 -18.98 -8.24
C ARG A 228 -4.88 -18.12 -8.16
N TYR A 229 -4.85 -16.94 -8.77
CA TYR A 229 -6.07 -16.15 -8.97
C TYR A 229 -7.03 -16.91 -9.88
N ALA A 230 -8.32 -16.87 -9.56
CA ALA A 230 -9.35 -17.36 -10.46
C ALA A 230 -9.29 -16.63 -11.82
N GLY A 231 -9.73 -17.30 -12.89
CA GLY A 231 -9.75 -16.72 -14.24
C GLY A 231 -10.61 -15.45 -14.30
N GLU A 232 -11.76 -15.47 -13.63
CA GLU A 232 -12.66 -14.32 -13.48
C GLU A 232 -12.01 -13.13 -12.75
N THR A 233 -11.27 -13.38 -11.66
CA THR A 233 -10.48 -12.36 -10.95
C THR A 233 -9.44 -11.74 -11.87
N SER A 234 -8.70 -12.59 -12.61
CA SER A 234 -7.63 -12.13 -13.50
C SER A 234 -8.17 -11.28 -14.66
N ALA A 235 -9.31 -11.68 -15.23
CA ALA A 235 -10.02 -10.91 -16.24
C ALA A 235 -10.58 -9.59 -15.68
N MET A 236 -11.15 -9.62 -14.46
CA MET A 236 -11.73 -8.43 -13.82
C MET A 236 -10.67 -7.39 -13.46
N LEU A 237 -9.59 -7.79 -12.77
CA LEU A 237 -8.49 -6.86 -12.43
C LEU A 237 -7.88 -6.22 -13.68
N ARG A 238 -7.77 -6.98 -14.77
CA ARG A 238 -7.33 -6.44 -16.08
C ARG A 238 -8.33 -5.43 -16.61
N ALA A 239 -9.63 -5.72 -16.62
CA ALA A 239 -10.65 -4.81 -17.11
C ALA A 239 -10.68 -3.50 -16.30
N MET A 240 -10.61 -3.57 -14.96
CA MET A 240 -10.52 -2.39 -14.09
C MET A 240 -9.27 -1.54 -14.40
N LYS A 241 -8.13 -2.19 -14.63
CA LYS A 241 -6.87 -1.55 -14.96
C LYS A 241 -6.89 -0.88 -16.34
N ASP A 242 -7.47 -1.54 -17.34
CA ASP A 242 -7.64 -0.99 -18.69
C ASP A 242 -8.62 0.21 -18.68
N THR A 243 -9.72 0.14 -17.90
CA THR A 243 -10.63 1.29 -17.64
C THR A 243 -9.90 2.45 -16.96
N ALA A 244 -9.14 2.21 -15.89
CA ALA A 244 -8.43 3.26 -15.16
C ALA A 244 -7.37 3.98 -16.03
N ILE A 245 -6.76 3.28 -17.00
CA ILE A 245 -5.85 3.89 -17.98
C ILE A 245 -6.63 4.74 -18.99
N ALA A 246 -7.75 4.23 -19.52
CA ALA A 246 -8.60 4.96 -20.45
C ALA A 246 -9.15 6.26 -19.85
N ASP A 247 -9.67 6.21 -18.62
CA ASP A 247 -10.21 7.38 -17.90
C ASP A 247 -9.12 8.44 -17.63
N ALA A 248 -7.89 8.00 -17.35
CA ALA A 248 -6.75 8.89 -17.14
C ALA A 248 -6.32 9.58 -18.45
N HIS A 249 -6.27 8.85 -19.57
CA HIS A 249 -6.01 9.42 -20.89
C HIS A 249 -7.09 10.40 -21.33
N GLU A 250 -8.37 10.04 -21.17
CA GLU A 250 -9.51 10.89 -21.57
C GLU A 250 -9.59 12.17 -20.72
N THR A 251 -9.33 12.08 -19.41
CA THR A 251 -9.26 13.26 -18.55
C THR A 251 -8.11 14.19 -18.92
N LEU A 252 -6.92 13.66 -19.23
CA LEU A 252 -5.80 14.48 -19.70
C LEU A 252 -6.09 15.09 -21.08
N ARG A 253 -6.73 14.35 -21.98
CA ARG A 253 -7.16 14.84 -23.30
C ARG A 253 -8.16 15.98 -23.16
N ARG A 254 -9.21 15.83 -22.35
CA ARG A 254 -10.19 16.91 -22.05
C ARG A 254 -9.50 18.14 -21.46
N ALA A 255 -8.65 17.97 -20.46
CA ALA A 255 -7.95 19.06 -19.80
C ALA A 255 -7.05 19.86 -20.77
N THR A 256 -6.42 19.18 -21.73
CA THR A 256 -5.49 19.82 -22.69
C THR A 256 -6.16 20.36 -23.95
N VAL A 257 -7.21 19.70 -24.44
CA VAL A 257 -7.92 20.10 -25.68
C VAL A 257 -9.09 21.03 -25.40
N ASP A 258 -9.91 20.71 -24.40
CA ASP A 258 -11.20 21.36 -24.16
C ASP A 258 -11.08 22.49 -23.13
N GLU A 259 -10.19 22.34 -22.14
CA GLU A 259 -9.89 23.37 -21.11
C GLU A 259 -8.63 24.21 -21.43
N GLY A 260 -7.85 23.82 -22.46
CA GLY A 260 -6.67 24.54 -22.93
C GLY A 260 -5.46 24.54 -21.98
N LEU A 261 -5.45 23.66 -20.97
CA LEU A 261 -4.34 23.56 -20.00
C LEU A 261 -3.10 22.93 -20.64
N THR A 262 -1.92 23.31 -20.16
CA THR A 262 -0.72 22.51 -20.43
C THR A 262 -0.79 21.16 -19.72
N VAL A 263 0.02 20.19 -20.16
CA VAL A 263 0.11 18.86 -19.51
C VAL A 263 0.49 18.99 -18.03
N GLU A 264 1.37 19.94 -17.67
CA GLU A 264 1.77 20.13 -16.28
C GLU A 264 0.62 20.69 -15.41
N GLU A 265 -0.12 21.68 -15.92
CA GLU A 265 -1.28 22.25 -15.22
C GLU A 265 -2.42 21.24 -15.09
N ALA A 266 -2.66 20.45 -16.15
CA ALA A 266 -3.63 19.36 -16.13
C ALA A 266 -3.28 18.31 -15.08
N LEU A 267 -2.01 17.89 -14.97
CA LEU A 267 -1.55 16.97 -13.92
C LEU A 267 -1.66 17.60 -12.53
N ARG A 268 -1.23 18.86 -12.36
CA ARG A 268 -1.37 19.58 -11.08
C ARG A 268 -2.83 19.63 -10.61
N LYS A 269 -3.77 19.88 -11.52
CA LYS A 269 -5.21 19.89 -11.24
C LYS A 269 -5.76 18.48 -10.97
N TYR A 270 -5.60 17.54 -11.90
CA TYR A 270 -6.33 16.27 -11.88
C TYR A 270 -5.64 15.12 -11.13
N ASP A 271 -4.31 15.10 -11.04
CA ASP A 271 -3.53 14.11 -10.28
C ASP A 271 -3.26 14.63 -8.85
N VAL A 272 -2.69 15.82 -8.71
CA VAL A 272 -2.26 16.33 -7.38
C VAL A 272 -3.41 16.89 -6.55
N LEU A 273 -4.20 17.85 -7.08
CA LEU A 273 -5.23 18.55 -6.29
C LEU A 273 -6.53 17.75 -6.17
N LEU A 274 -6.99 17.10 -7.24
CA LEU A 274 -8.28 16.40 -7.27
C LEU A 274 -8.19 14.88 -7.03
N GLY A 275 -7.00 14.27 -7.20
CA GLY A 275 -6.83 12.82 -7.08
C GLY A 275 -7.75 11.99 -7.99
N GLN A 276 -8.08 12.53 -9.17
CA GLN A 276 -9.01 11.92 -10.14
C GLN A 276 -8.31 11.01 -11.14
N ILE A 277 -7.03 11.26 -11.43
CA ILE A 277 -6.19 10.43 -12.30
C ILE A 277 -4.86 10.14 -11.62
N SER A 278 -4.12 9.16 -12.15
CA SER A 278 -2.69 9.01 -11.84
C SER A 278 -1.85 9.54 -13.00
N ARG A 279 -0.86 10.39 -12.70
CA ARG A 279 0.17 10.83 -13.66
C ARG A 279 0.80 9.67 -14.42
N GLN A 280 1.02 8.54 -13.75
CA GLN A 280 1.68 7.37 -14.33
C GLN A 280 0.83 6.64 -15.39
N TYR A 281 -0.50 6.86 -15.38
CA TYR A 281 -1.43 6.35 -16.39
C TYR A 281 -1.75 7.40 -17.44
N ALA A 282 -1.97 8.65 -17.03
CA ALA A 282 -2.18 9.77 -17.92
C ALA A 282 -1.02 9.99 -18.92
N LEU A 283 0.23 9.72 -18.50
CA LEU A 283 1.43 9.80 -19.34
C LEU A 283 1.88 8.46 -19.95
N LEU A 284 1.11 7.38 -19.79
CA LEU A 284 1.50 6.07 -20.32
C LEU A 284 1.35 6.04 -21.85
N PRO A 285 2.38 5.66 -22.63
CA PRO A 285 2.25 5.59 -24.08
C PRO A 285 1.21 4.56 -24.52
N ALA A 286 0.46 4.87 -25.60
CA ALA A 286 -0.56 3.98 -26.13
C ALA A 286 -0.02 2.57 -26.43
N GLY A 287 -0.76 1.54 -25.99
CA GLY A 287 -0.37 0.14 -26.13
C GLY A 287 0.66 -0.37 -25.11
N GLN A 288 1.20 0.48 -24.22
CA GLN A 288 2.00 0.02 -23.08
C GLN A 288 1.11 -0.37 -21.90
N LEU A 289 1.63 -1.25 -21.04
CA LEU A 289 1.01 -1.63 -19.77
C LEU A 289 1.95 -1.23 -18.62
N PRO A 290 1.43 -0.70 -17.50
CA PRO A 290 2.26 -0.30 -16.38
C PRO A 290 2.69 -1.54 -15.59
N ARG A 291 4.01 -1.70 -15.43
CA ARG A 291 4.69 -2.80 -14.73
C ARG A 291 5.41 -2.27 -13.50
N CYS A 292 5.28 -2.90 -12.33
CA CYS A 292 6.04 -2.49 -11.14
C CYS A 292 7.55 -2.48 -11.44
N LEU A 293 8.23 -1.39 -11.08
CA LEU A 293 9.67 -1.21 -11.33
C LEU A 293 10.50 -2.33 -10.69
N ALA A 294 10.12 -2.79 -9.49
CA ALA A 294 10.77 -3.89 -8.77
C ALA A 294 10.73 -5.23 -9.53
N ASN A 295 9.72 -5.46 -10.36
CA ASN A 295 9.56 -6.69 -11.14
C ASN A 295 10.06 -6.54 -12.59
N MET A 296 10.50 -5.36 -13.02
CA MET A 296 11.16 -5.21 -14.30
C MET A 296 12.51 -5.90 -14.24
N SER A 297 12.72 -6.90 -15.12
CA SER A 297 14.04 -7.47 -15.34
C SER A 297 14.87 -6.45 -16.12
N VAL A 298 15.95 -5.96 -15.54
CA VAL A 298 16.93 -5.13 -16.27
C VAL A 298 18.34 -5.64 -15.97
N ASP A 299 19.14 -5.78 -17.03
CA ASP A 299 20.50 -6.33 -16.99
C ASP A 299 20.58 -7.71 -16.28
N GLY A 300 19.48 -8.49 -16.37
CA GLY A 300 19.31 -9.81 -15.75
C GLY A 300 18.78 -9.80 -14.30
N VAL A 301 18.76 -8.64 -13.65
CA VAL A 301 18.37 -8.50 -12.23
C VAL A 301 16.87 -8.22 -12.09
N ARG A 302 16.24 -8.83 -11.08
CA ARG A 302 14.89 -8.48 -10.60
C ARG A 302 14.95 -8.26 -9.09
N MET A 303 14.42 -7.13 -8.62
CA MET A 303 14.45 -6.74 -7.22
C MET A 303 13.35 -7.42 -6.38
N LEU A 304 12.16 -7.59 -6.97
CA LEU A 304 10.98 -8.08 -6.26
C LEU A 304 11.18 -9.45 -5.56
N PRO A 305 11.83 -10.48 -6.15
CA PRO A 305 12.04 -11.75 -5.47
C PRO A 305 12.80 -11.58 -4.15
N GLY A 306 13.98 -10.95 -4.15
CA GLY A 306 14.77 -10.75 -2.94
C GLY A 306 14.02 -9.99 -1.83
N VAL A 307 13.27 -8.94 -2.19
CA VAL A 307 12.43 -8.20 -1.22
C VAL A 307 11.33 -9.10 -0.63
N VAL A 308 10.64 -9.90 -1.45
CA VAL A 308 9.58 -10.80 -1.00
C VAL A 308 10.15 -11.94 -0.15
N ASP A 309 11.26 -12.54 -0.57
CA ASP A 309 11.90 -13.64 0.14
C ASP A 309 12.39 -13.19 1.52
N THR A 310 13.09 -12.06 1.60
CA THR A 310 13.53 -11.47 2.86
C THR A 310 12.35 -11.07 3.74
N PHE A 311 11.30 -10.47 3.18
CA PHE A 311 10.10 -10.13 3.95
C PHE A 311 9.42 -11.36 4.55
N VAL A 312 9.22 -12.42 3.75
CA VAL A 312 8.52 -13.63 4.19
C VAL A 312 9.31 -14.39 5.24
N GLU A 313 10.63 -14.54 5.09
CA GLU A 313 11.42 -15.23 6.10
C GLU A 313 11.62 -14.39 7.38
N THR A 314 11.70 -13.06 7.26
CA THR A 314 11.66 -12.14 8.42
C THR A 314 10.32 -12.24 9.15
N PHE A 315 9.20 -12.25 8.43
CA PHE A 315 7.86 -12.45 8.98
C PHE A 315 7.75 -13.78 9.73
N VAL A 316 8.24 -14.88 9.14
CA VAL A 316 8.15 -16.20 9.78
C VAL A 316 8.96 -16.26 11.07
N GLN A 317 10.18 -15.69 11.11
CA GLN A 317 10.97 -15.64 12.34
C GLN A 317 10.29 -14.79 13.43
N LEU A 318 9.61 -13.70 13.05
CA LEU A 318 8.90 -12.86 14.00
C LEU A 318 7.64 -13.50 14.60
N LEU A 319 7.06 -14.54 13.97
CA LEU A 319 5.99 -15.33 14.59
C LEU A 319 6.45 -16.07 15.86
N GLU A 320 7.75 -16.27 16.06
CA GLU A 320 8.32 -16.86 17.29
C GLU A 320 8.66 -15.79 18.35
N LEU A 321 8.64 -14.50 17.99
CA LEU A 321 9.07 -13.38 18.85
C LEU A 321 7.95 -12.41 19.22
N VAL A 322 6.79 -12.50 18.58
CA VAL A 322 5.64 -11.61 18.83
C VAL A 322 4.49 -12.42 19.42
N GLU A 323 4.24 -12.20 20.71
CA GLU A 323 3.09 -12.76 21.43
C GLU A 323 1.89 -11.81 21.29
N ILE A 324 0.71 -12.35 20.99
CA ILE A 324 -0.55 -11.59 20.88
C ILE A 324 -1.37 -11.78 22.16
N GLU A 325 -1.76 -10.69 22.80
CA GLU A 325 -2.57 -10.66 24.02
C GLU A 325 -3.90 -9.94 23.81
N GLU A 326 -4.89 -10.12 24.69
CA GLU A 326 -6.16 -9.38 24.64
C GLU A 326 -6.01 -7.98 25.28
N ALA A 327 -6.45 -6.93 24.58
CA ALA A 327 -6.26 -5.54 24.98
C ALA A 327 -7.36 -4.98 25.88
N GLY A 328 -7.00 -3.96 26.68
CA GLY A 328 -7.92 -3.07 27.39
C GLY A 328 -7.74 -1.62 26.92
N VAL A 329 -8.84 -0.87 26.86
CA VAL A 329 -8.95 0.45 26.19
C VAL A 329 -8.55 1.61 27.11
N ASP A 330 -7.85 2.63 26.59
CA ASP A 330 -7.66 3.94 27.24
C ASP A 330 -7.39 5.07 26.20
N THR A 331 -7.91 6.30 26.40
CA THR A 331 -7.84 7.44 25.43
C THR A 331 -8.05 8.85 26.06
N ALA A 332 -7.24 9.85 25.70
CA ALA A 332 -7.48 11.32 25.61
C ALA A 332 -6.21 12.09 25.11
N ASP A 333 -6.20 13.22 24.37
CA ASP A 333 -7.09 13.86 23.38
C ASP A 333 -6.21 14.88 22.56
N GLU A 334 -6.81 15.78 21.76
CA GLU A 334 -6.25 16.83 20.86
C GLU A 334 -5.34 16.37 19.70
N VAL A 335 -4.43 15.43 19.91
CA VAL A 335 -3.70 14.76 18.81
C VAL A 335 -4.54 13.59 18.31
N PHE A 336 -4.53 13.31 17.01
CA PHE A 336 -5.12 12.07 16.49
C PHE A 336 -4.17 11.39 15.52
N GLU A 337 -4.27 10.08 15.44
CA GLU A 337 -3.46 9.26 14.56
C GLU A 337 -4.29 8.84 13.34
N VAL A 338 -3.63 8.77 12.17
CA VAL A 338 -4.22 8.23 10.93
C VAL A 338 -3.36 7.06 10.46
N PRO A 339 -3.48 5.87 11.08
CA PRO A 339 -2.52 4.78 10.92
C PRO A 339 -2.35 4.27 9.48
N ASP A 340 -3.40 4.42 8.69
CA ASP A 340 -3.50 3.98 7.30
C ASP A 340 -2.65 4.78 6.28
N MET A 341 -1.95 5.84 6.70
CA MET A 341 -1.09 6.66 5.84
C MET A 341 0.35 6.14 5.75
N THR A 342 0.87 6.01 4.53
CA THR A 342 2.19 5.39 4.26
C THR A 342 2.99 6.04 3.14
N CYS A 343 2.54 7.16 2.59
CA CYS A 343 3.30 7.90 1.56
C CYS A 343 2.82 9.34 1.44
N SER A 344 3.58 10.13 0.70
CA SER A 344 3.30 11.54 0.38
C SER A 344 1.90 11.81 -0.18
N HIS A 345 1.32 10.89 -0.96
CA HIS A 345 -0.05 11.03 -1.45
C HIS A 345 -1.10 10.92 -0.33
N CYS A 346 -0.80 10.18 0.75
CA CYS A 346 -1.70 10.02 1.88
C CYS A 346 -1.80 11.31 2.70
N THR A 347 -0.65 11.91 3.03
CA THR A 347 -0.62 13.19 3.76
C THR A 347 -1.31 14.29 2.96
N ASN A 348 -1.02 14.42 1.67
CA ASN A 348 -1.71 15.35 0.78
C ASN A 348 -3.24 15.14 0.75
N THR A 349 -3.71 13.88 0.78
CA THR A 349 -5.16 13.58 0.83
C THR A 349 -5.78 14.02 2.16
N ILE A 350 -5.12 13.75 3.29
CA ILE A 350 -5.62 14.09 4.63
C ILE A 350 -5.61 15.61 4.80
N THR A 351 -4.51 16.28 4.45
CA THR A 351 -4.42 17.76 4.45
C THR A 351 -5.52 18.38 3.60
N GLY A 352 -5.71 17.93 2.36
CA GLY A 352 -6.74 18.47 1.48
C GLY A 352 -8.18 18.24 1.97
N VAL A 353 -8.45 17.18 2.75
CA VAL A 353 -9.75 16.97 3.41
C VAL A 353 -9.94 17.96 4.58
N LEU A 354 -8.92 18.14 5.41
CA LEU A 354 -8.97 19.03 6.57
C LEU A 354 -9.06 20.51 6.16
N GLU A 355 -8.24 20.94 5.20
CA GLU A 355 -8.24 22.32 4.69
C GLU A 355 -9.57 22.67 4.00
N ALA A 356 -10.20 21.72 3.30
CA ALA A 356 -11.52 21.92 2.69
C ALA A 356 -12.65 22.15 3.72
N LEU A 357 -12.45 21.73 4.97
CA LEU A 357 -13.35 21.97 6.11
C LEU A 357 -12.91 23.17 6.97
N GLY A 358 -11.92 23.94 6.52
CA GLY A 358 -11.41 25.12 7.23
C GLY A 358 -10.52 24.81 8.43
N VAL A 359 -10.07 23.56 8.58
CA VAL A 359 -9.15 23.13 9.65
C VAL A 359 -7.71 23.47 9.24
N ARG A 360 -6.96 24.12 10.13
CA ARG A 360 -5.51 24.32 9.92
C ARG A 360 -4.75 23.09 10.37
N VAL A 361 -4.07 22.43 9.43
CA VAL A 361 -3.09 21.38 9.73
C VAL A 361 -1.78 22.02 10.17
N ALA A 362 -1.26 21.63 11.33
CA ALA A 362 0.02 22.10 11.87
C ALA A 362 1.17 21.16 11.51
N GLY A 363 0.89 19.85 11.39
CA GLY A 363 1.85 18.85 10.93
C GLY A 363 1.17 17.50 10.69
N ILE A 364 1.77 16.70 9.80
CA ILE A 364 1.46 15.27 9.61
C ILE A 364 2.78 14.54 9.54
N ASP A 365 2.96 13.53 10.40
CA ASP A 365 4.17 12.72 10.46
C ASP A 365 3.87 11.31 9.91
N LEU A 366 4.61 10.90 8.87
CA LEU A 366 4.43 9.59 8.23
C LEU A 366 5.02 8.43 9.02
N ASP A 367 5.97 8.68 9.92
CA ASP A 367 6.61 7.69 10.76
C ASP A 367 5.79 7.45 12.03
N THR A 368 5.42 8.50 12.77
CA THR A 368 4.63 8.39 14.01
C THR A 368 3.12 8.18 13.78
N LYS A 369 2.64 8.41 12.55
CA LYS A 369 1.22 8.44 12.14
C LYS A 369 0.40 9.56 12.78
N GLU A 370 1.03 10.51 13.46
CA GLU A 370 0.33 11.62 14.10
C GLU A 370 -0.12 12.69 13.09
N VAL A 371 -1.32 13.20 13.31
CA VAL A 371 -1.85 14.40 12.66
C VAL A 371 -2.13 15.43 13.75
N VAL A 372 -1.48 16.59 13.64
CA VAL A 372 -1.72 17.73 14.53
C VAL A 372 -2.51 18.76 13.74
N ALA A 373 -3.77 18.98 14.14
CA ALA A 373 -4.68 19.90 13.45
C ALA A 373 -5.50 20.72 14.45
N ALA A 374 -5.63 22.02 14.17
CA ALA A 374 -6.38 22.95 15.01
C ALA A 374 -7.84 23.05 14.54
N PHE A 375 -8.74 22.34 15.23
CA PHE A 375 -10.16 22.33 14.92
C PHE A 375 -10.88 23.59 15.45
N PRO A 376 -11.68 24.31 14.64
CA PRO A 376 -12.46 25.45 15.10
C PRO A 376 -13.56 25.13 16.12
N SER A 377 -14.05 23.88 16.14
CA SER A 377 -15.04 23.35 17.10
C SER A 377 -15.05 21.81 17.08
N ASP A 378 -15.65 21.20 18.10
CA ASP A 378 -15.91 19.75 18.14
C ASP A 378 -16.79 19.26 16.98
N GLU A 379 -17.72 20.08 16.50
CA GLU A 379 -18.55 19.74 15.34
C GLU A 379 -17.70 19.62 14.07
N VAL A 380 -16.79 20.57 13.84
CA VAL A 380 -15.85 20.52 12.72
C VAL A 380 -14.85 19.37 12.88
N ARG A 381 -14.45 19.02 14.12
CA ARG A 381 -13.64 17.83 14.42
C ARG A 381 -14.36 16.55 14.02
N ALA A 382 -15.61 16.37 14.44
CA ALA A 382 -16.42 15.21 14.09
C ALA A 382 -16.63 15.10 12.56
N GLN A 383 -17.02 16.20 11.90
CA GLN A 383 -17.17 16.25 10.44
C GLN A 383 -15.86 15.92 9.72
N SER A 384 -14.72 16.38 10.24
CA SER A 384 -13.39 16.07 9.69
C SER A 384 -13.03 14.60 9.81
N PHE A 385 -13.31 13.98 10.97
CA PHE A 385 -13.05 12.56 11.19
C PHE A 385 -13.93 11.70 10.27
N GLU A 386 -15.20 12.04 10.10
CA GLU A 386 -16.08 11.37 9.14
C GLU A 386 -15.66 11.59 7.69
N ALA A 387 -15.17 12.78 7.32
CA ALA A 387 -14.64 13.03 5.98
C ALA A 387 -13.37 12.21 5.68
N ILE A 388 -12.49 12.04 6.67
CA ILE A 388 -11.29 11.19 6.57
C ILE A 388 -11.70 9.69 6.47
N ARG A 389 -12.66 9.25 7.30
CA ARG A 389 -13.26 7.90 7.24
C ARG A 389 -13.95 7.62 5.91
N GLY A 390 -14.65 8.59 5.32
CA GLY A 390 -15.25 8.50 3.99
C GLY A 390 -14.23 8.36 2.86
N ARG A 391 -13.01 8.92 3.01
CA ARG A 391 -11.88 8.60 2.11
C ARG A 391 -11.33 7.18 2.34
N GLY A 392 -11.75 6.51 3.41
CA GLY A 392 -11.31 5.18 3.82
C GLY A 392 -9.93 5.24 4.45
N TYR A 393 -9.77 6.10 5.45
CA TYR A 393 -8.68 6.11 6.41
C TYR A 393 -9.28 6.01 7.80
N THR A 394 -8.65 5.24 8.68
CA THR A 394 -9.03 5.17 10.08
C THR A 394 -8.52 6.40 10.82
N VAL A 395 -9.37 6.95 11.68
CA VAL A 395 -8.99 8.00 12.63
C VAL A 395 -9.08 7.42 14.02
N VAL A 396 -7.94 7.40 14.71
CA VAL A 396 -7.80 7.09 16.13
C VAL A 396 -7.62 8.42 16.86
N PRO A 397 -8.65 8.96 17.55
CA PRO A 397 -8.44 10.03 18.51
C PRO A 397 -7.46 9.53 19.57
N ARG A 398 -6.49 10.34 20.01
CA ARG A 398 -5.75 9.96 21.21
C ARG A 398 -6.64 9.99 22.44
#